data_AF-A0A3N4HRE7-F1
#
_entry.id   AF-A0A3N4HRE7-F1
#
_cell.length_a   1.000
_cell.length_b   1.000
_cell.length_c   1.000
_cell.angle_alpha   90.00
_cell.angle_beta   90.00
_cell.angle_gamma   90.00
#
_symmetry.space_group_name_H-M   'P 1'
#
loop_
_entity.id
_entity.type
_entity.pdbx_description
1 polymer ?
#
loop_
_entity_poly.entity_id
_entity_poly.type
_entity_poly.pdbx_seq_one_letter_code
_entity_poly.pdbx_strand_id
1 'polypeptide(L)'
;MLECPSSSTGSASEAHLKTTRIKTPPPPGGIIFVEAGPTAGSSTHSRTVDIRNFDGSVDTLSPREASSRSAFDYKLRTDPQGPQPSSQPLLGSDYDLAQLVATLWPSIPPVTQVHLHTNNGHDAAILRLLTEGDKVYEFTAPESETLEPLGPFIRLVRPDGSYGSWIGSVITPEMEEQFRIERKAEVAEANRRIEEKKRTGQIGKPRLLIKLLWMESMVVQDNYNHAGIFWLSRKKPAVGTEEEKAAFVRDWCEHMAVCKYENGRCR
;
A
#
# COMPACT_ATOMS: atom_id res chain seq x y z
N MET A 1 1.44 -31.83 -2.15
CA MET A 1 0.55 -31.49 -3.27
C MET A 1 -0.79 -31.15 -2.65
N LEU A 2 -1.20 -29.88 -2.66
CA LEU A 2 -2.58 -29.55 -2.34
C LEU A 2 -3.45 -30.11 -3.47
N GLU A 3 -4.22 -31.14 -3.15
CA GLU A 3 -5.40 -31.44 -3.94
C GLU A 3 -6.42 -30.37 -3.59
N CYS A 4 -6.70 -29.47 -4.54
CA CYS A 4 -7.83 -28.55 -4.39
C CYS A 4 -9.06 -29.41 -4.09
N PRO A 5 -9.87 -29.09 -3.05
CA PRO A 5 -11.07 -29.84 -2.78
C PRO A 5 -11.90 -29.81 -4.06
N SER A 6 -12.03 -30.97 -4.69
CA SER A 6 -12.78 -31.12 -5.93
C SER A 6 -14.22 -30.75 -5.61
N SER A 7 -14.73 -29.72 -6.28
CA SER A 7 -16.14 -29.34 -6.21
C SER A 7 -16.97 -30.54 -6.62
N SER A 8 -17.47 -31.30 -5.64
CA SER A 8 -18.20 -32.54 -5.91
C SER A 8 -19.60 -32.19 -6.41
N THR A 9 -19.74 -31.98 -7.70
CA THR A 9 -21.01 -32.19 -8.38
C THR A 9 -21.23 -33.70 -8.45
N GLY A 10 -22.14 -34.20 -7.62
CA GLY A 10 -22.46 -35.62 -7.57
C GLY A 10 -22.88 -36.18 -8.93
N SER A 11 -22.16 -37.20 -9.38
CA SER A 11 -22.67 -38.18 -10.32
C SER A 11 -21.98 -39.51 -10.01
N ALA A 12 -22.78 -40.47 -9.57
CA ALA A 12 -22.34 -41.80 -9.23
C ALA A 12 -22.06 -42.61 -10.50
N SER A 13 -20.85 -43.15 -10.63
CA SER A 13 -20.60 -44.34 -11.44
C SER A 13 -19.46 -45.15 -10.82
N GLU A 14 -19.82 -46.39 -10.44
CA GLU A 14 -18.90 -47.43 -10.00
C GLU A 14 -18.02 -47.88 -11.17
N ALA A 15 -16.71 -47.95 -10.95
CA ALA A 15 -15.86 -48.91 -11.65
C ALA A 15 -14.57 -49.22 -10.84
N HIS A 16 -14.40 -50.51 -10.61
CA HIS A 16 -13.27 -51.24 -10.04
C HIS A 16 -11.86 -50.64 -10.21
N LEU A 17 -11.14 -50.56 -9.09
CA LEU A 17 -9.67 -50.51 -9.07
C LEU A 17 -9.09 -51.56 -8.11
N LYS A 18 -8.20 -52.40 -8.66
CA LYS A 18 -7.39 -53.38 -7.94
C LYS A 18 -6.36 -52.67 -7.06
N THR A 19 -6.42 -52.93 -5.75
CA THR A 19 -5.46 -52.44 -4.76
C THR A 19 -4.22 -53.34 -4.72
N THR A 20 -3.08 -52.84 -5.17
CA THR A 20 -1.77 -53.44 -4.87
C THR A 20 -1.21 -52.77 -3.62
N ARG A 21 -1.15 -53.51 -2.52
CA ARG A 21 -0.76 -53.04 -1.19
C ARG A 21 0.77 -53.15 -1.04
N ILE A 22 1.49 -52.05 -1.14
CA ILE A 22 2.91 -51.98 -0.72
C ILE A 22 2.92 -51.61 0.78
N LYS A 23 3.53 -52.47 1.57
CA LYS A 23 3.58 -52.43 3.03
C LYS A 23 4.92 -51.80 3.44
N THR A 24 4.90 -50.52 3.82
CA THR A 24 6.08 -49.83 4.38
C THR A 24 5.93 -49.74 5.90
N PRO A 25 6.97 -50.07 6.70
CA PRO A 25 6.90 -50.03 8.16
C PRO A 25 6.94 -48.59 8.71
N PRO A 26 6.31 -48.33 9.87
CA PRO A 26 6.34 -47.02 10.52
C PRO A 26 7.70 -46.75 11.19
N PRO A 27 8.17 -45.49 11.21
CA PRO A 27 9.30 -45.09 12.04
C PRO A 27 8.92 -45.03 13.53
N PRO A 28 9.88 -45.31 14.44
CA PRO A 28 9.69 -45.22 15.88
C PRO A 28 9.82 -43.76 16.33
N GLY A 29 8.93 -43.31 17.23
CA GLY A 29 9.09 -42.02 17.90
C GLY A 29 7.76 -41.35 18.20
N GLY A 30 7.07 -41.85 19.22
CA GLY A 30 5.94 -41.14 19.82
C GLY A 30 6.43 -39.96 20.64
N ILE A 31 5.75 -38.83 20.50
CA ILE A 31 5.60 -37.84 21.57
C ILE A 31 4.11 -37.59 21.70
N ILE A 32 3.59 -37.94 22.87
CA ILE A 32 2.25 -37.67 23.34
C ILE A 32 2.25 -36.22 23.85
N PHE A 33 1.32 -35.40 23.39
CA PHE A 33 0.88 -34.22 24.12
C PHE A 33 -0.63 -34.30 24.34
N VAL A 34 -0.96 -34.12 25.62
CA VAL A 34 -2.26 -34.11 26.27
C VAL A 34 -2.72 -32.65 26.40
N GLU A 35 -4.03 -32.45 26.61
CA GLU A 35 -4.73 -31.24 27.09
C GLU A 35 -4.98 -30.12 26.06
N ALA A 36 -6.10 -29.40 26.06
CA ALA A 36 -7.33 -29.40 26.86
C ALA A 36 -8.44 -28.68 26.05
N GLY A 37 -9.72 -29.03 26.25
CA GLY A 37 -10.83 -28.06 26.02
C GLY A 37 -10.87 -27.05 27.19
N PRO A 38 -11.85 -26.12 27.31
CA PRO A 38 -13.06 -25.83 26.54
C PRO A 38 -12.99 -24.36 25.98
N THR A 39 -13.98 -23.65 25.44
CA THR A 39 -15.31 -23.26 25.95
C THR A 39 -15.99 -22.35 24.93
N ALA A 40 -17.32 -22.28 25.03
CA ALA A 40 -18.23 -21.60 24.12
C ALA A 40 -18.19 -20.06 24.17
N GLY A 41 -18.63 -19.48 23.05
CA GLY A 41 -19.59 -18.37 23.03
C GLY A 41 -19.01 -16.96 22.99
N SER A 42 -19.33 -16.21 21.92
CA SER A 42 -20.06 -14.95 22.06
C SER A 42 -20.62 -14.47 20.73
N SER A 43 -21.94 -14.36 20.69
CA SER A 43 -22.73 -13.59 19.74
C SER A 43 -22.54 -12.10 20.00
N THR A 44 -22.54 -11.26 18.96
CA THR A 44 -23.28 -9.98 18.95
C THR A 44 -23.34 -9.33 17.57
N HIS A 45 -24.58 -9.25 17.07
CA HIS A 45 -25.26 -8.13 16.40
C HIS A 45 -24.60 -7.34 15.25
N SER A 46 -25.04 -7.65 14.02
CA SER A 46 -25.13 -6.71 12.91
C SER A 46 -26.21 -5.65 13.16
N ARG A 47 -25.86 -4.37 13.00
CA ARG A 47 -26.80 -3.26 12.87
C ARG A 47 -26.76 -2.75 11.43
N THR A 48 -27.83 -3.00 10.70
CA THR A 48 -28.13 -2.42 9.40
C THR A 48 -28.70 -1.01 9.62
N VAL A 49 -28.14 0.00 8.97
CA VAL A 49 -28.75 1.34 8.89
C VAL A 49 -29.14 1.58 7.45
N ASP A 50 -30.46 1.60 7.22
CA ASP A 50 -31.11 2.02 5.98
C ASP A 50 -31.07 3.55 5.91
N ILE A 51 -30.54 4.10 4.82
CA ILE A 51 -30.61 5.54 4.52
C ILE A 51 -31.53 5.69 3.31
N ARG A 52 -32.74 6.19 3.56
CA ARG A 52 -33.61 6.73 2.52
C ARG A 52 -34.16 8.09 2.94
N ASN A 53 -34.17 8.97 1.95
CA ASN A 53 -34.97 10.19 1.82
C ASN A 53 -34.46 11.43 2.58
N PHE A 54 -33.81 12.32 1.82
CA PHE A 54 -33.99 13.75 2.05
C PHE A 54 -34.21 14.43 0.70
N ASP A 55 -35.44 14.86 0.49
CA ASP A 55 -35.93 15.63 -0.63
C ASP A 55 -36.38 16.98 -0.07
N GLY A 56 -36.25 18.04 -0.86
CA GLY A 56 -37.03 19.25 -0.65
C GLY A 56 -36.34 20.45 0.00
N SER A 57 -36.08 21.42 -0.87
CA SER A 57 -36.62 22.78 -0.79
C SER A 57 -35.70 23.92 -0.34
N VAL A 58 -35.61 24.84 -1.28
CA VAL A 58 -35.01 26.16 -1.27
C VAL A 58 -35.96 27.11 -0.56
N ASP A 59 -35.44 27.99 0.30
CA ASP A 59 -36.08 29.29 0.53
C ASP A 59 -35.05 30.39 0.78
N THR A 60 -35.31 31.50 0.09
CA THR A 60 -34.49 32.70 -0.01
C THR A 60 -35.08 33.75 0.93
N LEU A 61 -34.32 34.25 1.91
CA LEU A 61 -34.66 35.51 2.58
C LEU A 61 -33.42 36.37 2.90
N SER A 62 -33.64 37.67 2.68
CA SER A 62 -32.72 38.81 2.67
C SER A 62 -32.16 39.21 4.05
N PRO A 63 -31.17 40.12 4.09
CA PRO A 63 -30.29 40.35 5.24
C PRO A 63 -30.93 41.28 6.27
N ARG A 64 -30.74 40.95 7.55
CA ARG A 64 -31.12 41.82 8.66
C ARG A 64 -29.90 42.06 9.54
N GLU A 65 -29.50 43.32 9.59
CA GLU A 65 -28.51 43.85 10.52
C GLU A 65 -28.91 43.54 11.97
N ALA A 66 -27.97 43.02 12.75
CA ALA A 66 -28.00 43.08 14.20
C ALA A 66 -26.56 43.12 14.72
N SER A 67 -26.13 44.34 15.00
CA SER A 67 -25.07 44.67 15.94
C SER A 67 -25.35 44.01 17.30
N SER A 68 -24.34 43.38 17.92
CA SER A 68 -23.97 43.60 19.33
C SER A 68 -23.16 42.43 19.91
N ARG A 69 -21.90 42.74 20.24
CA ARG A 69 -21.16 42.33 21.45
C ARG A 69 -21.10 40.83 21.78
N SER A 70 -19.96 40.23 21.45
CA SER A 70 -19.30 39.29 22.36
C SER A 70 -17.79 39.45 22.24
N ALA A 71 -17.21 40.20 23.17
CA ALA A 71 -15.77 40.22 23.40
C ALA A 71 -15.41 38.91 24.11
N PHE A 72 -15.19 37.85 23.33
CA PHE A 72 -14.41 36.73 23.81
C PHE A 72 -12.96 37.16 23.81
N ASP A 73 -12.48 37.53 24.99
CA ASP A 73 -11.07 37.70 25.29
C ASP A 73 -10.39 36.32 25.20
N TYR A 74 -10.05 35.90 23.98
CA TYR A 74 -9.15 34.78 23.76
C TYR A 74 -7.77 35.25 24.19
N LYS A 75 -7.45 35.04 25.46
CA LYS A 75 -6.05 34.93 25.89
C LYS A 75 -5.43 33.83 25.04
N LEU A 76 -4.73 34.22 23.97
CA LEU A 76 -3.75 33.42 23.26
C LEU A 76 -2.78 32.90 24.31
N ARG A 77 -3.05 31.68 24.79
CA ARG A 77 -2.01 30.84 25.38
C ARG A 77 -1.02 30.59 24.25
N THR A 78 0.06 31.37 24.23
CA THR A 78 1.33 30.95 23.66
C THR A 78 1.75 29.71 24.44
N ASP A 79 1.30 28.54 23.99
CA ASP A 79 1.85 27.28 24.46
C ASP A 79 3.37 27.31 24.17
N PRO A 80 4.21 27.01 25.17
CA PRO A 80 5.64 26.95 24.97
C PRO A 80 5.92 25.90 23.88
N GLN A 81 6.64 26.32 22.84
CA GLN A 81 7.03 25.49 21.71
C GLN A 81 7.42 24.08 22.19
N GLY A 82 6.59 23.09 21.82
CA GLY A 82 6.96 21.69 22.00
C GLY A 82 8.30 21.43 21.31
N PRO A 83 9.05 20.40 21.76
CA PRO A 83 10.36 20.09 21.20
C PRO A 83 10.26 19.97 19.68
N GLN A 84 10.97 20.85 18.97
CA GLN A 84 11.06 20.81 17.52
C GLN A 84 11.59 19.42 17.12
N PRO A 85 10.91 18.68 16.23
CA PRO A 85 11.38 17.40 15.78
C PRO A 85 12.78 17.56 15.16
N SER A 86 13.69 16.64 15.50
CA SER A 86 15.09 16.72 15.08
C SER A 86 15.19 16.68 13.56
N SER A 87 15.62 17.77 12.94
CA SER A 87 15.88 17.87 11.52
C SER A 87 17.33 17.42 11.24
N GLN A 88 17.51 16.34 10.47
CA GLN A 88 18.82 15.96 9.95
C GLN A 88 18.94 16.39 8.49
N PRO A 89 20.04 17.05 8.08
CA PRO A 89 20.30 17.37 6.67
C PRO A 89 20.53 16.08 5.87
N LEU A 90 19.92 15.99 4.69
CA LEU A 90 20.09 14.85 3.78
C LEU A 90 21.38 15.04 2.96
N LEU A 91 22.37 14.18 3.14
CA LEU A 91 23.63 14.25 2.39
C LEU A 91 23.45 13.67 0.97
N GLY A 92 23.51 14.53 -0.05
CA GLY A 92 23.72 14.15 -1.46
C GLY A 92 22.48 14.12 -2.36
N SER A 93 21.26 14.08 -1.81
CA SER A 93 20.01 14.12 -2.59
C SER A 93 19.41 15.52 -2.77
N ASP A 94 19.98 16.52 -2.10
CA ASP A 94 19.37 17.86 -1.99
C ASP A 94 19.40 18.63 -3.31
N TYR A 95 20.41 18.38 -4.14
CA TYR A 95 20.58 19.06 -5.41
C TYR A 95 19.48 18.69 -6.41
N ASP A 96 19.18 17.40 -6.54
CA ASP A 96 18.15 16.91 -7.46
C ASP A 96 16.76 17.41 -7.03
N LEU A 97 16.48 17.41 -5.72
CA LEU A 97 15.21 17.94 -5.20
C LEU A 97 15.10 19.46 -5.36
N ALA A 98 16.17 20.21 -5.10
CA ALA A 98 16.18 21.66 -5.29
C ALA A 98 15.91 22.03 -6.76
N GLN A 99 16.53 21.30 -7.70
CA GLN A 99 16.31 21.50 -9.13
C GLN A 99 14.89 21.12 -9.54
N LEU A 100 14.34 20.04 -8.98
CA LEU A 100 12.95 19.65 -9.19
C LEU A 100 11.98 20.73 -8.71
N VAL A 101 12.17 21.24 -7.48
CA VAL A 101 11.31 22.30 -6.90
C VAL A 101 11.37 23.58 -7.72
N ALA A 102 12.57 24.00 -8.15
CA ALA A 102 12.73 25.17 -9.01
C ALA A 102 12.02 25.02 -10.36
N THR A 103 11.98 23.80 -10.90
CA THR A 103 11.30 23.48 -12.16
C THR A 103 9.78 23.47 -11.99
N LEU A 104 9.28 22.82 -10.94
CA LEU A 104 7.84 22.63 -10.70
C LEU A 104 7.15 23.87 -10.11
N TRP A 105 7.89 24.73 -9.40
CA TRP A 105 7.41 25.95 -8.77
C TRP A 105 8.41 27.11 -8.94
N PRO A 106 8.50 27.71 -10.14
CA PRO A 106 9.47 28.78 -10.43
C PRO A 106 9.25 30.07 -9.62
N SER A 107 8.11 30.21 -8.93
CA SER A 107 7.83 31.33 -8.02
C SER A 107 8.39 31.15 -6.62
N ILE A 108 8.90 29.96 -6.28
CA ILE A 108 9.52 29.67 -4.98
C ILE A 108 11.02 30.03 -5.06
N PRO A 109 11.58 30.70 -4.04
CA PRO A 109 13.01 31.01 -4.04
C PRO A 109 13.88 29.74 -4.05
N PRO A 110 15.15 29.84 -4.49
CA PRO A 110 16.06 28.69 -4.52
C PRO A 110 16.14 27.97 -3.17
N VAL A 111 16.03 26.64 -3.19
CA VAL A 111 16.15 25.80 -1.99
C VAL A 111 17.62 25.76 -1.57
N THR A 112 17.90 26.07 -0.30
CA THR A 112 19.24 26.08 0.29
C THR A 112 19.50 24.86 1.16
N GLN A 113 18.45 24.31 1.80
CA GLN A 113 18.56 23.12 2.64
C GLN A 113 17.30 22.27 2.58
N VAL A 114 17.47 20.95 2.69
CA VAL A 114 16.38 19.99 2.78
C VAL A 114 16.50 19.22 4.09
N HIS A 115 15.40 19.22 4.85
CA HIS A 115 15.30 18.50 6.12
C HIS A 115 14.19 17.46 6.03
N LEU A 116 14.46 16.24 6.44
CA LEU A 116 13.42 15.22 6.56
C LEU A 116 12.54 15.53 7.78
N HIS A 117 11.24 15.75 7.55
CA HIS A 117 10.24 15.95 8.60
C HIS A 117 9.35 14.71 8.67
N THR A 118 9.79 13.71 9.44
CA THR A 118 8.99 12.49 9.64
C THR A 118 7.84 12.78 10.59
N ASN A 119 6.62 12.52 10.12
CA ASN A 119 5.43 12.45 10.98
C ASN A 119 5.10 10.97 11.16
N ASN A 120 5.27 10.46 12.38
CA ASN A 120 4.88 9.14 12.90
C ASN A 120 4.32 8.10 11.88
N GLY A 121 5.21 7.45 11.13
CA GLY A 121 5.08 6.07 10.62
C GLY A 121 4.03 5.69 9.57
N HIS A 122 3.01 6.52 9.32
CA HIS A 122 1.87 6.13 8.45
C HIS A 122 1.57 7.10 7.29
N ASP A 123 2.11 8.31 7.29
CA ASP A 123 1.88 9.31 6.24
C ASP A 123 3.06 9.39 5.26
N ALA A 124 2.78 9.86 4.03
CA ALA A 124 3.82 10.15 3.04
C ALA A 124 4.88 11.08 3.65
N ALA A 125 6.16 10.79 3.41
CA ALA A 125 7.26 11.57 3.98
C ALA A 125 7.10 13.06 3.61
N ILE A 126 7.09 13.94 4.62
CA ILE A 126 7.10 15.38 4.43
C ILE A 126 8.55 15.86 4.51
N LEU A 127 8.99 16.61 3.52
CA LEU A 127 10.29 17.27 3.51
C LEU A 127 10.10 18.75 3.85
N ARG A 128 10.95 19.29 4.71
CA ARG A 128 10.98 20.72 5.03
C ARG A 128 12.12 21.38 4.26
N LEU A 129 11.78 22.32 3.41
CA LEU A 129 12.67 23.02 2.51
C LEU A 129 12.94 24.41 3.08
N LEU A 130 14.20 24.74 3.33
CA LEU A 130 14.63 26.10 3.60
C LEU A 130 15.03 26.73 2.27
N THR A 131 14.55 27.93 1.98
CA THR A 131 14.89 28.65 0.75
C THR A 131 15.73 29.89 1.05
N GLU A 132 16.26 30.50 -0.01
CA GLU A 132 16.84 31.83 0.06
C GLU A 132 15.81 32.84 0.63
N GLY A 133 16.25 33.69 1.56
CA GLY A 133 15.38 34.61 2.31
C GLY A 133 14.63 33.99 3.49
N ASP A 134 15.14 32.88 4.05
CA ASP A 134 14.67 32.24 5.28
C ASP A 134 13.19 31.82 5.26
N LYS A 135 12.62 31.57 4.09
CA LYS A 135 11.28 30.99 3.96
C LYS A 135 11.36 29.49 4.10
N VAL A 136 10.35 28.93 4.77
CA VAL A 136 10.23 27.50 5.01
C VAL A 136 9.04 26.97 4.24
N TYR A 137 9.27 25.93 3.46
CA TYR A 137 8.22 25.21 2.75
C TYR A 137 8.17 23.76 3.21
N GLU A 138 7.01 23.14 3.10
CA GLU A 138 6.84 21.70 3.24
C GLU A 138 6.49 21.11 1.88
N PHE A 139 7.16 20.03 1.53
CA PHE A 139 7.02 19.29 0.29
C PHE A 139 6.58 17.86 0.59
N THR A 140 5.68 17.33 -0.23
CA THR A 140 5.28 15.92 -0.20
C THR A 140 5.02 15.42 -1.61
N ALA A 141 5.35 14.16 -1.88
CA ALA A 141 5.10 13.50 -3.16
C ALA A 141 4.46 12.13 -2.89
N PRO A 142 3.17 12.08 -2.55
CA PRO A 142 2.45 10.82 -2.36
C PRO A 142 2.54 9.92 -3.60
N GLU A 143 3.00 8.68 -3.41
CA GLU A 143 3.14 7.67 -4.47
C GLU A 143 1.90 6.76 -4.62
N SER A 144 0.78 7.08 -3.97
CA SER A 144 -0.37 6.18 -3.92
C SER A 144 -1.37 6.42 -5.06
N GLU A 145 -1.65 5.37 -5.83
CA GLU A 145 -2.78 5.34 -6.78
C GLU A 145 -4.16 5.47 -6.08
N THR A 146 -4.21 5.32 -4.75
CA THR A 146 -5.46 5.25 -3.97
C THR A 146 -5.68 6.45 -3.04
N LEU A 147 -4.67 7.28 -2.83
CA LEU A 147 -4.77 8.46 -1.97
C LEU A 147 -4.57 9.69 -2.84
N GLU A 148 -5.65 10.43 -3.06
CA GLU A 148 -5.53 11.80 -3.52
C GLU A 148 -4.92 12.66 -2.40
N PRO A 149 -4.03 13.59 -2.74
CA PRO A 149 -3.80 14.09 -4.11
C PRO A 149 -2.63 13.39 -4.83
N LEU A 150 -2.73 13.25 -6.16
CA LEU A 150 -1.71 12.64 -7.03
C LEU A 150 -0.63 13.66 -7.40
N GLY A 151 0.64 13.35 -7.12
CA GLY A 151 1.79 14.14 -7.58
C GLY A 151 2.49 14.95 -6.47
N PRO A 152 3.50 15.76 -6.83
CA PRO A 152 4.25 16.54 -5.87
C PRO A 152 3.50 17.83 -5.48
N PHE A 153 3.46 18.11 -4.17
CA PHE A 153 2.81 19.28 -3.57
C PHE A 153 3.78 20.04 -2.67
N ILE A 154 3.60 21.35 -2.60
CA ILE A 154 4.36 22.22 -1.72
C ILE A 154 3.43 23.20 -0.98
N ARG A 155 3.74 23.57 0.25
CA ARG A 155 3.04 24.62 1.00
C ARG A 155 4.02 25.49 1.79
N LEU A 156 3.64 26.74 2.03
CA LEU A 156 4.42 27.64 2.87
C LEU A 156 4.18 27.34 4.36
N VAL A 157 5.24 27.28 5.16
CA VAL A 157 5.18 27.31 6.62
C VAL A 157 5.46 28.75 7.06
N ARG A 158 4.50 29.38 7.72
CA ARG A 158 4.63 30.76 8.17
C ARG A 158 5.45 30.83 9.47
N PRO A 159 6.05 31.99 9.79
CA PRO A 159 6.85 32.16 11.02
C PRO A 159 6.08 31.91 12.33
N ASP A 160 4.76 32.07 12.31
CA ASP A 160 3.86 31.78 13.44
C ASP A 160 3.57 30.28 13.63
N GLY A 161 4.15 29.42 12.78
CA GLY A 161 3.91 27.98 12.76
C GLY A 161 2.64 27.57 12.02
N SER A 162 1.88 28.52 11.47
CA SER A 162 0.70 28.21 10.66
C SER A 162 1.09 27.73 9.26
N TYR A 163 0.19 26.98 8.64
CA TYR A 163 0.40 26.41 7.31
C TYR A 163 -0.39 27.17 6.24
N GLY A 164 0.24 27.35 5.07
CA GLY A 164 -0.44 27.73 3.85
C GLY A 164 -1.18 26.55 3.21
N SER A 165 -1.96 26.84 2.17
CA SER A 165 -2.59 25.80 1.35
C SER A 165 -1.55 25.01 0.56
N TRP A 166 -1.84 23.74 0.29
CA TRP A 166 -1.04 22.93 -0.64
C TRP A 166 -1.20 23.45 -2.07
N ILE A 167 -0.08 23.56 -2.77
CA ILE A 167 0.05 24.02 -4.15
C ILE A 167 0.56 22.83 -4.94
N GLY A 168 -0.20 22.38 -5.94
CA GLY A 168 0.22 21.35 -6.87
C GLY A 168 1.32 21.84 -7.80
N SER A 169 2.12 20.93 -8.33
CA SER A 169 3.15 21.25 -9.31
C SER A 169 2.58 21.73 -10.63
N VAL A 170 3.32 22.61 -11.31
CA VAL A 170 3.06 22.95 -12.72
C VAL A 170 3.66 21.85 -13.60
N ILE A 171 2.88 20.82 -13.91
CA ILE A 171 3.28 19.76 -14.85
C ILE A 171 2.85 20.20 -16.25
N THR A 172 3.83 20.40 -17.14
CA THR A 172 3.54 20.63 -18.56
C THR A 172 3.41 19.30 -19.31
N PRO A 173 2.70 19.25 -20.45
CA PRO A 173 2.61 18.04 -21.27
C PRO A 173 3.98 17.48 -21.69
N GLU A 174 4.97 18.36 -21.92
CA GLU A 174 6.33 17.96 -22.28
C GLU A 174 7.05 17.26 -21.12
N MET A 175 6.85 17.72 -19.89
CA MET A 175 7.39 17.07 -18.70
C MET A 175 6.75 15.70 -18.48
N GLU A 176 5.44 15.58 -18.69
CA GLU A 176 4.74 14.30 -18.57
C GLU A 176 5.24 13.27 -19.61
N GLU A 177 5.44 13.70 -20.85
CA GLU A 177 6.02 12.85 -21.90
C GLU A 177 7.47 12.46 -21.57
N GLN A 178 8.27 13.38 -21.06
CA GLN A 178 9.64 13.11 -20.63
C GLN A 178 9.68 12.07 -19.50
N PHE A 179 8.84 12.23 -18.46
CA PHE A 179 8.72 11.24 -17.38
C PHE A 179 8.25 9.88 -17.90
N ARG A 180 7.35 9.85 -18.89
CA ARG A 180 6.91 8.61 -19.52
C ARG A 180 8.05 7.91 -20.25
N ILE A 181 8.91 8.67 -20.95
CA ILE A 181 10.09 8.15 -21.65
C ILE A 181 11.10 7.59 -20.63
N GLU A 182 11.42 8.35 -19.59
CA GLU A 182 12.36 7.96 -18.53
C GLU A 182 11.89 6.70 -17.81
N ARG A 183 10.62 6.66 -17.37
CA ARG A 183 10.02 5.47 -16.75
C ARG A 183 10.09 4.26 -17.67
N LYS A 184 9.84 4.44 -18.97
CA LYS A 184 9.94 3.34 -19.95
C LYS A 184 11.38 2.83 -20.06
N ALA A 185 12.37 3.71 -20.03
CA ALA A 185 13.79 3.36 -20.05
C ALA A 185 14.22 2.63 -18.77
N GLU A 186 13.80 3.11 -17.60
CA GLU A 186 14.07 2.47 -16.30
C GLU A 186 13.48 1.06 -16.22
N VAL A 187 12.22 0.89 -16.65
CA VAL A 187 11.58 -0.42 -16.72
C VAL A 187 12.31 -1.34 -17.69
N ALA A 188 12.73 -0.83 -18.85
CA ALA A 188 13.50 -1.62 -19.81
C ALA A 188 14.86 -2.05 -19.23
N GLU A 189 15.56 -1.17 -18.54
CA GLU A 189 16.84 -1.46 -17.90
C GLU A 189 16.68 -2.46 -16.74
N ALA A 190 15.65 -2.30 -15.91
CA ALA A 190 15.33 -3.25 -14.85
C ALA A 190 15.06 -4.66 -15.43
N ASN A 191 14.28 -4.74 -16.51
CA ASN A 191 14.02 -5.99 -17.21
C ASN A 191 15.30 -6.59 -17.81
N ARG A 192 16.16 -5.77 -18.41
CA ARG A 192 17.46 -6.22 -18.94
C ARG A 192 18.33 -6.85 -17.86
N ARG A 193 18.43 -6.20 -16.69
CA ARG A 193 19.17 -6.73 -15.54
C ARG A 193 18.58 -8.04 -15.03
N ILE A 194 17.26 -8.17 -15.02
CA ILE A 194 16.60 -9.43 -14.65
C ILE A 194 16.97 -10.52 -15.66
N GLU A 195 16.86 -10.27 -16.95
CA GLU A 195 17.22 -11.24 -18.00
C GLU A 195 18.70 -11.62 -17.96
N GLU A 196 19.61 -10.68 -17.71
CA GLU A 196 21.03 -10.97 -17.53
C GLU A 196 21.29 -11.86 -16.31
N LYS A 197 20.61 -11.60 -15.19
CA LYS A 197 20.66 -12.47 -14.02
C LYS A 197 20.06 -13.86 -14.29
N LYS A 198 19.07 -13.98 -15.18
CA LYS A 198 18.55 -15.28 -15.63
C LYS A 198 19.61 -16.02 -16.45
N ARG A 199 20.23 -15.31 -17.41
CA ARG A 199 21.26 -15.86 -18.30
C ARG A 199 22.50 -16.35 -17.55
N THR A 200 22.92 -15.63 -16.52
CA THR A 200 24.09 -15.96 -15.69
C THR A 200 23.79 -16.97 -14.59
N GLY A 201 22.55 -17.45 -14.47
CA GLY A 201 22.13 -18.38 -13.42
C GLY A 201 22.15 -17.78 -12.01
N GLN A 202 22.25 -16.44 -11.89
CA GLN A 202 22.27 -15.73 -10.61
C GLN A 202 20.87 -15.52 -10.03
N ILE A 203 19.81 -15.66 -10.83
CA ILE A 203 18.46 -15.79 -10.28
C ILE A 203 18.37 -17.16 -9.61
N GLY A 204 18.44 -17.14 -8.29
CA GLY A 204 18.12 -18.29 -7.46
C GLY A 204 16.70 -18.79 -7.74
N LYS A 205 16.41 -20.00 -7.27
CA LYS A 205 15.08 -20.60 -7.39
C LYS A 205 14.00 -19.59 -6.95
N PRO A 206 12.85 -19.52 -7.65
CA PRO A 206 11.77 -18.62 -7.28
C PRO A 206 11.44 -18.80 -5.79
N ARG A 207 11.26 -17.67 -5.10
CA ARG A 207 10.93 -17.64 -3.66
C ARG A 207 9.54 -17.05 -3.51
N LEU A 208 8.76 -17.62 -2.59
CA LEU A 208 7.51 -17.00 -2.17
C LEU A 208 7.79 -15.65 -1.52
N LEU A 209 6.85 -14.72 -1.69
CA LEU A 209 6.83 -13.50 -0.90
C LEU A 209 6.78 -13.85 0.58
N ILE A 210 7.42 -13.06 1.45
CA ILE A 210 7.49 -13.33 2.90
C ILE A 210 6.09 -13.57 3.49
N LYS A 211 5.09 -12.79 3.04
CA LYS A 211 3.69 -12.91 3.47
C LYS A 211 3.00 -14.22 3.04
N LEU A 212 3.55 -14.94 2.07
CA LEU A 212 3.03 -16.20 1.53
C LEU A 212 3.90 -17.41 1.88
N LEU A 213 4.95 -17.26 2.70
CA LEU A 213 5.83 -18.38 3.07
C LEU A 213 5.09 -19.54 3.73
N TRP A 214 3.97 -19.27 4.40
CA TRP A 214 3.11 -20.32 4.97
C TRP A 214 2.53 -21.27 3.91
N MET A 215 2.55 -20.90 2.63
CA MET A 215 2.13 -21.74 1.50
C MET A 215 3.27 -22.59 0.90
N GLU A 216 4.48 -22.55 1.44
CA GLU A 216 5.65 -23.23 0.85
C GLU A 216 5.46 -24.74 0.70
N SER A 217 4.76 -25.39 1.63
CA SER A 217 4.42 -26.82 1.57
C SER A 217 3.20 -27.14 0.69
N MET A 218 2.45 -26.10 0.32
CA MET A 218 1.14 -26.16 -0.31
C MET A 218 1.22 -25.98 -1.83
N VAL A 219 2.13 -25.12 -2.28
CA VAL A 219 2.30 -24.72 -3.68
C VAL A 219 3.55 -25.39 -4.25
N VAL A 220 3.51 -25.82 -5.51
CA VAL A 220 4.71 -26.33 -6.20
C VAL A 220 5.66 -25.17 -6.47
N GLN A 221 6.97 -25.38 -6.33
CA GLN A 221 7.98 -24.32 -6.47
C GLN A 221 7.84 -23.50 -7.77
N ASP A 222 7.48 -24.14 -8.88
CA ASP A 222 7.27 -23.46 -10.17
C ASP A 222 6.10 -22.47 -10.16
N ASN A 223 5.16 -22.65 -9.23
CA ASN A 223 3.98 -21.78 -9.05
C ASN A 223 4.20 -20.68 -8.00
N TYR A 224 5.37 -20.54 -7.39
CA TYR A 224 5.62 -19.49 -6.37
C TYR A 224 5.45 -18.08 -6.94
N ASN A 225 5.92 -17.85 -8.16
CA ASN A 225 5.73 -16.56 -8.83
C ASN A 225 4.25 -16.33 -9.17
N HIS A 226 3.53 -17.37 -9.59
CA HIS A 226 2.11 -17.27 -9.92
C HIS A 226 1.27 -16.93 -8.67
N ALA A 227 1.57 -17.57 -7.54
CA ALA A 227 0.95 -17.28 -6.25
C ALA A 227 1.22 -15.84 -5.80
N GLY A 228 2.45 -15.37 -5.96
CA GLY A 228 2.83 -13.98 -5.68
C GLY A 228 2.08 -12.97 -6.55
N ILE A 229 2.01 -13.21 -7.87
CA ILE A 229 1.30 -12.34 -8.82
C ILE A 229 -0.21 -12.33 -8.53
N PHE A 230 -0.79 -13.48 -8.20
CA PHE A 230 -2.19 -13.57 -7.82
C PHE A 230 -2.49 -12.79 -6.53
N TRP A 231 -1.66 -12.91 -5.50
CA TRP A 231 -1.82 -12.13 -4.27
C TRP A 231 -1.74 -10.61 -4.54
N LEU A 232 -0.81 -10.19 -5.40
CA LEU A 232 -0.70 -8.79 -5.81
C LEU A 232 -1.92 -8.33 -6.62
N SER A 233 -2.44 -9.14 -7.54
CA SER A 233 -3.61 -8.78 -8.36
C SER A 233 -4.89 -8.65 -7.54
N ARG A 234 -4.99 -9.37 -6.41
CA ARG A 234 -6.09 -9.26 -5.44
C ARG A 234 -5.93 -8.08 -4.47
N LYS A 235 -5.05 -7.12 -4.77
CA LYS A 235 -4.74 -5.95 -3.93
C LYS A 235 -4.17 -6.33 -2.55
N LYS A 236 -3.33 -7.37 -2.48
CA LYS A 236 -2.61 -7.79 -1.26
C LYS A 236 -3.57 -8.06 -0.09
N PRO A 237 -4.51 -9.02 -0.23
CA PRO A 237 -5.43 -9.35 0.85
C PRO A 237 -4.66 -9.73 2.12
N ALA A 238 -5.26 -9.43 3.27
CA ALA A 238 -4.72 -9.84 4.57
C ALA A 238 -4.64 -11.39 4.63
N VAL A 239 -3.59 -11.89 5.26
CA VAL A 239 -3.27 -13.32 5.46
C VAL A 239 -2.67 -13.55 6.85
N GLY A 240 -3.06 -12.70 7.81
CA GLY A 240 -2.57 -12.72 9.18
C GLY A 240 -3.26 -13.78 10.03
N THR A 241 -4.54 -14.05 9.77
CA THR A 241 -5.35 -15.04 10.49
C THR A 241 -5.53 -16.34 9.69
N GLU A 242 -5.90 -17.43 10.35
CA GLU A 242 -6.15 -18.71 9.66
C GLU A 242 -7.39 -18.64 8.75
N GLU A 243 -8.39 -17.87 9.13
CA GLU A 243 -9.60 -17.62 8.33
C GLU A 243 -9.25 -16.86 7.04
N GLU A 244 -8.39 -15.86 7.13
CA GLU A 244 -7.87 -15.10 5.98
C GLU A 244 -7.03 -15.97 5.06
N LYS A 245 -6.15 -16.80 5.62
CA LYS A 245 -5.35 -17.77 4.85
C LYS A 245 -6.24 -18.79 4.15
N ALA A 246 -7.25 -19.32 4.82
CA ALA A 246 -8.21 -20.26 4.25
C ALA A 246 -9.00 -19.61 3.10
N ALA A 247 -9.43 -18.36 3.27
CA ALA A 247 -10.08 -17.60 2.21
C ALA A 247 -9.15 -17.42 0.99
N PHE A 248 -7.89 -17.04 1.22
CA PHE A 248 -6.90 -16.92 0.15
C PHE A 248 -6.66 -18.25 -0.58
N VAL A 249 -6.56 -19.37 0.16
CA VAL A 249 -6.37 -20.71 -0.44
C VAL A 249 -7.55 -21.07 -1.34
N ARG A 250 -8.80 -20.82 -0.92
CA ARG A 250 -9.97 -21.10 -1.76
C ARG A 250 -9.91 -20.31 -3.06
N ASP A 251 -9.70 -19.00 -2.97
CA ASP A 251 -9.59 -18.11 -4.12
C ASP A 251 -8.46 -18.54 -5.06
N TRP A 252 -7.32 -18.92 -4.49
CA TRP A 252 -6.18 -19.44 -5.24
C TRP A 252 -6.50 -20.76 -5.95
N CYS A 253 -7.16 -21.69 -5.28
CA CYS A 253 -7.56 -22.97 -5.87
C CYS A 253 -8.57 -22.79 -7.01
N GLU A 254 -9.56 -21.90 -6.84
CA GLU A 254 -10.53 -21.54 -7.88
C GLU A 254 -9.82 -20.92 -9.09
N HIS A 255 -8.89 -20.00 -8.84
CA HIS A 255 -8.07 -19.38 -9.88
C HIS A 255 -7.23 -20.41 -10.65
N MET A 256 -6.56 -21.32 -9.95
CA MET A 256 -5.73 -22.36 -10.56
C MET A 256 -6.52 -23.35 -11.43
N ALA A 257 -7.83 -23.51 -11.19
CA ALA A 257 -8.67 -24.40 -11.98
C ALA A 257 -8.92 -23.89 -13.40
N VAL A 258 -8.87 -22.57 -13.62
CA VAL A 258 -9.22 -21.94 -14.90
C VAL A 258 -8.07 -21.13 -15.52
N CYS A 259 -7.09 -20.71 -14.72
CA CYS A 259 -6.03 -19.83 -15.17
C CYS A 259 -4.99 -20.56 -16.03
N LYS A 260 -4.66 -19.95 -17.17
CA LYS A 260 -3.48 -20.32 -17.97
C LYS A 260 -2.34 -19.35 -17.64
N TYR A 261 -1.42 -19.79 -16.78
CA TYR A 261 -0.27 -18.97 -16.41
C TYR A 261 0.84 -19.10 -17.45
N GLU A 262 0.99 -18.06 -18.27
CA GLU A 262 1.93 -18.02 -19.38
C GLU A 262 2.74 -16.73 -19.34
N ASN A 263 4.06 -16.81 -19.53
CA ASN A 263 4.96 -15.65 -19.61
C ASN A 263 4.82 -14.67 -18.42
N GLY A 264 4.59 -15.19 -17.22
CA GLY A 264 4.45 -14.38 -16.00
C GLY A 264 3.11 -13.65 -15.89
N ARG A 265 2.09 -14.05 -16.66
CA ARG A 265 0.74 -13.43 -16.61
C ARG A 265 -0.34 -14.49 -16.46
N CYS A 266 -1.36 -14.16 -15.69
CA CYS A 266 -2.60 -14.92 -15.64
C CYS A 266 -3.43 -14.60 -16.89
N ARG A 267 -3.80 -15.63 -17.66
CA ARG A 267 -4.73 -15.54 -18.78
C ARG A 267 -5.97 -16.38 -18.53
#